data_AF-A0AAX6H6J4-F1
#
_entry.id   AF-A0AAX6H6J4-F1
#
_cell.length_a   1.000
_cell.length_b   1.000
_cell.length_c   1.000
_cell.angle_alpha   90.00
_cell.angle_beta   90.00
_cell.angle_gamma   90.00
#
_symmetry.space_group_name_H-M   'P 1'
#
loop_
_entity.id
_entity.type
_entity.pdbx_description
1 polymer ?
#
loop_
_entity_poly.entity_id
_entity_poly.type
_entity_poly.pdbx_seq_one_letter_code
_entity_poly.pdbx_strand_id
1 'polypeptide(L)'
;MHFRLSRMDASVPLGSDMTVGQEHGTTHSGVLEFTAREGSVELPPHVWSNLFSSDIVEVPLIEVLYVSLPKGTYAKLQPQGSGFSDIPNHKAVLETTLRKHATLSQGDIFTVYYGELCYKLRVLELKPASSVSILETDIEVDIEGHDSTLDSDTNQHVLIPLVLGKVESATVEEGMFNYYKFFIEDSTSAMIASGSMNIEVKVEAETSKGDTNVYVSKHPLVFPTQHRHDWSSHEIGSKILLLGGEDPTLVAGTYSIGVFGYKGSTKYHISVALKDINMKKASESATTSSQIDLDAVECRNCRHFISSRTILLHEAYCLRNNVLCQHDGCGVVLRREEAGSHVHCSRCGKAFHQGEIEKHMKVFHEPIHCPCGVILEKEEMVQHQATSCPLRLIACRFCGDMVQAGSTPLDARDRLKGLSEHESICGSRTAPCDSCGRAVMLKEMDIHIIAVHQKS
;
A
#
# COMPACT_ATOMS: atom_id res chain seq x y z
N MET A 1 29.08 0.28 -24.29
CA MET A 1 29.71 1.57 -24.69
C MET A 1 29.09 2.65 -23.83
N HIS A 2 29.89 3.62 -23.37
CA HIS A 2 29.42 4.70 -22.49
C HIS A 2 29.71 6.06 -23.12
N PHE A 3 28.83 7.02 -22.90
CA PHE A 3 28.93 8.36 -23.44
C PHE A 3 28.71 9.37 -22.32
N ARG A 4 29.54 10.43 -22.33
CA ARG A 4 29.30 11.65 -21.57
C ARG A 4 28.38 12.54 -22.37
N LEU A 5 27.34 13.02 -21.72
CA LEU A 5 26.37 13.96 -22.26
C LEU A 5 26.55 15.30 -21.54
N SER A 6 26.73 16.37 -22.30
CA SER A 6 26.86 17.74 -21.79
C SER A 6 25.87 18.65 -22.51
N ARG A 7 25.19 19.54 -21.77
CA ARG A 7 24.36 20.58 -22.36
C ARG A 7 25.25 21.62 -23.06
N MET A 8 24.95 21.95 -24.31
CA MET A 8 25.59 23.09 -24.99
C MET A 8 24.78 24.37 -24.71
N ASP A 9 25.31 25.25 -23.86
CA ASP A 9 24.79 26.62 -23.73
C ASP A 9 25.37 27.46 -24.87
N ALA A 10 24.51 28.09 -25.68
CA ALA A 10 24.90 28.81 -26.89
C ALA A 10 25.70 30.13 -26.67
N SER A 11 26.32 30.35 -25.50
CA SER A 11 27.09 31.58 -25.24
C SER A 11 28.11 31.51 -24.10
N VAL A 12 29.32 30.98 -24.31
CA VAL A 12 30.56 31.52 -23.69
C VAL A 12 31.78 31.23 -24.60
N PRO A 13 32.69 32.20 -24.86
CA PRO A 13 33.89 31.98 -25.68
C PRO A 13 34.97 31.17 -24.94
N LEU A 14 35.79 30.51 -25.74
CA LEU A 14 36.97 29.72 -25.36
C LEU A 14 37.93 30.50 -24.44
N GLY A 15 38.06 30.06 -23.18
CA GLY A 15 39.19 30.40 -22.31
C GLY A 15 38.85 30.64 -20.85
N SER A 16 39.08 29.66 -19.98
CA SER A 16 39.68 29.81 -18.63
C SER A 16 39.68 28.47 -17.88
N ASP A 17 40.70 28.33 -17.02
CA ASP A 17 41.12 27.12 -16.31
C ASP A 17 40.00 26.37 -15.57
N MET A 18 39.99 25.05 -15.76
CA MET A 18 39.16 24.10 -15.02
C MET A 18 39.56 24.09 -13.53
N THR A 19 38.72 24.72 -12.72
CA THR A 19 38.67 24.46 -11.28
C THR A 19 37.53 23.50 -10.99
N VAL A 20 37.82 22.50 -10.17
CA VAL A 20 36.90 21.44 -9.75
C VAL A 20 35.78 22.07 -8.91
N GLY A 21 34.64 22.35 -9.55
CA GLY A 21 33.42 22.83 -8.93
C GLY A 21 32.21 22.30 -9.69
N GLN A 22 31.38 21.51 -9.01
CA GLN A 22 30.11 20.91 -9.43
C GLN A 22 29.63 21.27 -10.85
N GLU A 23 29.89 20.39 -11.82
CA GLU A 23 29.31 20.47 -13.17
C GLU A 23 27.80 20.18 -13.08
N HIS A 24 26.98 21.21 -12.92
CA HIS A 24 25.55 21.10 -13.23
C HIS A 24 25.41 20.99 -14.76
N GLY A 25 24.83 19.89 -15.25
CA GLY A 25 24.52 19.69 -16.67
C GLY A 25 25.40 18.70 -17.43
N THR A 26 26.16 17.85 -16.73
CA THR A 26 26.82 16.68 -17.33
C THR A 26 26.34 15.38 -16.70
N THR A 27 26.05 14.38 -17.52
CA THR A 27 25.65 13.04 -17.06
C THR A 27 26.23 11.99 -17.99
N HIS A 28 26.22 10.73 -17.58
CA HIS A 28 26.72 9.63 -18.40
C HIS A 28 25.61 8.63 -18.69
N SER A 29 25.62 8.10 -19.90
CA SER A 29 24.64 7.08 -20.30
C SER A 29 25.26 6.00 -21.21
N GLY A 30 24.64 4.82 -21.20
CA GLY A 30 24.92 3.76 -22.15
C GLY A 30 24.02 3.87 -23.38
N VAL A 31 24.45 3.32 -24.50
CA VAL A 31 23.60 3.20 -25.69
C VAL A 31 22.90 1.85 -25.69
N LEU A 32 21.58 1.87 -25.85
CA LEU A 32 20.76 0.68 -26.04
C LEU A 32 20.72 0.25 -27.52
N GLU A 33 20.43 1.18 -28.42
CA GLU A 33 20.30 0.92 -29.86
C GLU A 33 20.66 2.15 -30.71
N PHE A 34 20.97 1.93 -32.00
CA PHE A 34 21.34 2.96 -32.98
C PHE A 34 20.24 3.08 -34.05
N THR A 35 19.04 3.48 -33.64
CA THR A 35 17.82 3.55 -34.47
C THR A 35 17.33 4.97 -34.71
N ALA A 36 17.84 5.94 -33.95
CA ALA A 36 17.44 7.34 -34.03
C ALA A 36 17.75 7.98 -35.40
N ARG A 37 17.01 9.03 -35.76
CA ARG A 37 17.23 9.77 -37.01
C ARG A 37 18.59 10.46 -36.98
N GLU A 38 19.20 10.64 -38.15
CA GLU A 38 20.46 11.36 -38.28
C GLU A 38 20.38 12.75 -37.64
N GLY A 39 21.39 13.09 -36.83
CA GLY A 39 21.45 14.36 -36.10
C GLY A 39 20.57 14.44 -34.85
N SER A 40 19.97 13.33 -34.41
CA SER A 40 19.13 13.28 -33.19
C SER A 40 19.53 12.14 -32.25
N VAL A 41 19.18 12.30 -30.97
CA VAL A 41 19.34 11.28 -29.93
C VAL A 41 18.05 11.24 -29.11
N GLU A 42 17.62 10.03 -28.76
CA GLU A 42 16.51 9.81 -27.82
C GLU A 42 17.08 9.50 -26.44
N LEU A 43 16.60 10.21 -25.41
CA LEU A 43 17.09 10.10 -24.04
C LEU A 43 16.01 9.55 -23.11
N PRO A 44 16.36 8.62 -22.20
CA PRO A 44 15.47 8.21 -21.14
C PRO A 44 15.05 9.41 -20.25
N PRO A 45 13.84 9.38 -19.64
CA PRO A 45 13.36 10.49 -18.80
C PRO A 45 14.31 10.89 -17.66
N HIS A 46 15.01 9.92 -17.05
CA HIS A 46 15.97 10.21 -15.97
C HIS A 46 17.23 10.94 -16.47
N VAL A 47 17.73 10.58 -17.65
CA VAL A 47 18.89 11.26 -18.28
C VAL A 47 18.49 12.68 -18.66
N TRP A 48 17.29 12.83 -19.23
CA TRP A 48 16.73 14.14 -19.58
C TRP A 48 16.62 15.04 -18.34
N SER A 49 16.04 14.56 -17.24
CA SER A 49 15.87 15.35 -16.02
C SER A 49 17.19 15.73 -15.33
N ASN A 50 18.27 14.95 -15.54
CA ASN A 50 19.59 15.28 -15.01
C ASN A 50 20.33 16.31 -15.89
N LEU A 51 20.08 16.31 -17.20
CA LEU A 51 20.67 17.28 -18.14
C LEU A 51 19.94 18.62 -18.18
N PHE A 52 18.62 18.60 -18.00
CA PHE A 52 17.74 19.74 -18.23
C PHE A 52 16.86 20.01 -17.01
N SER A 53 16.85 21.27 -16.56
CA SER A 53 15.81 21.75 -15.66
C SER A 53 14.47 21.81 -16.40
N SER A 54 13.37 21.57 -15.71
CA SER A 54 12.01 21.40 -16.28
C SER A 54 11.45 22.55 -17.14
N ASP A 55 12.16 23.69 -17.25
CA ASP A 55 11.72 24.91 -17.92
C ASP A 55 12.43 25.16 -19.26
N ILE A 56 12.39 24.20 -20.21
CA ILE A 56 12.96 24.40 -21.55
C ILE A 56 11.86 24.32 -22.63
N VAL A 57 11.71 25.40 -23.39
CA VAL A 57 10.71 25.58 -24.46
C VAL A 57 11.23 25.13 -25.84
N GLU A 58 12.55 25.00 -26.00
CA GLU A 58 13.22 24.64 -27.26
C GLU A 58 14.02 23.34 -27.15
N VAL A 59 14.24 22.63 -28.27
CA VAL A 59 15.02 21.38 -28.31
C VAL A 59 16.51 21.72 -28.07
N PRO A 60 17.08 21.36 -26.92
CA PRO A 60 18.45 21.75 -26.58
C PRO A 60 19.47 20.90 -27.34
N LEU A 61 20.56 21.53 -27.79
CA LEU A 61 21.73 20.84 -28.34
C LEU A 61 22.54 20.21 -27.21
N ILE A 62 22.93 18.95 -27.41
CA ILE A 62 23.79 18.21 -26.48
C ILE A 62 25.07 17.79 -27.19
N GLU A 63 26.16 17.81 -26.45
CA GLU A 63 27.41 17.19 -26.85
C GLU A 63 27.43 15.74 -26.36
N VAL A 64 27.81 14.82 -27.25
CA VAL A 64 27.89 13.38 -26.96
C VAL A 64 29.33 12.94 -27.18
N LEU A 65 30.03 12.57 -26.11
CA LEU A 65 31.44 12.20 -26.15
C LEU A 65 31.63 10.77 -25.66
N TYR A 66 32.26 9.93 -26.48
CA TYR A 66 32.56 8.54 -26.10
C TYR A 66 33.59 8.50 -24.97
N VAL A 67 33.28 7.78 -23.89
CA VAL A 67 34.16 7.65 -22.72
C VAL A 67 34.29 6.22 -22.24
N SER A 68 35.44 5.90 -21.67
CA SER A 68 35.66 4.64 -20.96
C SER A 68 35.49 4.87 -19.46
N LEU A 69 34.45 4.26 -18.87
CA LEU A 69 34.17 4.37 -17.44
C LEU A 69 34.69 3.13 -16.70
N PRO A 70 35.31 3.30 -15.51
CA PRO A 70 35.67 2.17 -14.67
C PRO A 70 34.42 1.49 -14.10
N LYS A 71 34.53 0.20 -13.75
CA LYS A 71 33.47 -0.52 -13.04
C LYS A 71 33.30 0.05 -11.63
N GLY A 72 32.07 0.31 -11.24
CA GLY A 72 31.74 0.80 -9.90
C GLY A 72 31.99 -0.26 -8.84
N THR A 73 32.44 0.15 -7.65
CA THR A 73 32.59 -0.74 -6.49
C THR A 73 31.76 -0.29 -5.30
N TYR A 74 31.48 1.01 -5.20
CA TYR A 74 30.69 1.59 -4.11
C TYR A 74 29.85 2.76 -4.63
N ALA A 75 28.62 2.88 -4.13
CA ALA A 75 27.72 3.99 -4.38
C ALA A 75 27.03 4.43 -3.10
N LYS A 76 27.13 5.74 -2.81
CA LYS A 76 26.46 6.39 -1.71
C LYS A 76 25.26 7.16 -2.23
N LEU A 77 24.08 6.84 -1.74
CA LEU A 77 22.81 7.33 -2.27
C LEU A 77 22.01 8.02 -1.17
N GLN A 78 21.28 9.07 -1.55
CA GLN A 78 20.40 9.80 -0.65
C GLN A 78 19.01 9.93 -1.27
N PRO A 79 17.96 9.40 -0.63
CA PRO A 79 16.58 9.68 -1.00
C PRO A 79 16.28 11.17 -0.82
N GLN A 80 15.71 11.82 -1.84
CA GLN A 80 15.24 13.21 -1.75
C GLN A 80 13.93 13.34 -0.95
N GLY A 81 13.28 12.22 -0.65
CA GLY A 81 12.05 12.18 0.15
C GLY A 81 12.18 11.21 1.30
N SER A 82 11.31 11.37 2.28
CA SER A 82 11.17 10.39 3.36
C SER A 82 10.37 9.17 2.88
N GLY A 83 10.54 8.02 3.55
CA GLY A 83 9.77 6.80 3.28
C GLY A 83 10.45 5.75 2.39
N PHE A 84 11.57 6.04 1.72
CA PHE A 84 12.29 5.02 0.94
C PHE A 84 12.79 3.86 1.83
N SER A 85 13.32 4.18 3.01
CA SER A 85 13.77 3.18 3.99
C SER A 85 12.64 2.34 4.58
N ASP A 86 11.39 2.81 4.47
CA ASP A 86 10.20 2.07 4.91
C ASP A 86 9.77 1.00 3.89
N ILE A 87 10.32 1.05 2.67
CA ILE A 87 10.04 0.04 1.66
C ILE A 87 10.64 -1.30 2.12
N PRO A 88 9.84 -2.37 2.17
CA PRO A 88 10.33 -3.70 2.45
C PRO A 88 11.32 -4.16 1.38
N ASN A 89 12.42 -4.78 1.81
CA ASN A 89 13.49 -5.18 0.90
C ASN A 89 13.94 -4.03 -0.02
N HIS A 90 13.98 -2.78 0.46
CA HIS A 90 14.40 -1.60 -0.33
C HIS A 90 15.73 -1.83 -1.06
N LYS A 91 16.64 -2.64 -0.51
CA LYS A 91 17.87 -3.08 -1.17
C LYS A 91 17.62 -3.86 -2.47
N ALA A 92 16.72 -4.85 -2.47
CA ALA A 92 16.40 -5.64 -3.66
C ALA A 92 15.67 -4.80 -4.73
N VAL A 93 14.77 -3.90 -4.29
CA VAL A 93 14.08 -2.95 -5.19
C VAL A 93 15.09 -2.01 -5.86
N LEU A 94 16.08 -1.55 -5.08
CA LEU A 94 17.16 -0.72 -5.56
C LEU A 94 18.07 -1.45 -6.54
N GLU A 95 18.51 -2.67 -6.20
CA GLU A 95 19.32 -3.52 -7.09
C GLU A 95 18.61 -3.76 -8.44
N THR A 96 17.31 -4.09 -8.40
CA THR A 96 16.51 -4.30 -9.61
C THR A 96 16.41 -3.03 -10.46
N THR A 97 16.34 -1.87 -9.83
CA THR A 97 16.34 -0.58 -10.52
C THR A 97 17.70 -0.25 -11.11
N LEU A 98 18.78 -0.47 -10.36
CA LEU A 98 20.15 -0.22 -10.81
C LEU A 98 20.54 -1.11 -11.99
N ARG A 99 20.07 -2.37 -12.04
CA ARG A 99 20.29 -3.25 -13.20
C ARG A 99 19.73 -2.71 -14.52
N LYS A 100 18.79 -1.77 -14.48
CA LYS A 100 18.23 -1.12 -15.69
C LYS A 100 19.08 0.07 -16.16
N HIS A 101 20.07 0.47 -15.37
CA HIS A 101 20.95 1.60 -15.66
C HIS A 101 22.32 1.08 -16.07
N ALA A 102 22.94 1.73 -17.06
CA ALA A 102 24.28 1.35 -17.52
C ALA A 102 25.39 2.04 -16.70
N THR A 103 25.09 3.23 -16.20
CA THR A 103 26.05 4.16 -15.60
C THR A 103 25.39 4.90 -14.44
N LEU A 104 26.22 5.34 -13.50
CA LEU A 104 25.85 6.33 -12.49
C LEU A 104 26.89 7.45 -12.51
N SER A 105 26.43 8.70 -12.44
CA SER A 105 27.30 9.85 -12.20
C SER A 105 26.96 10.51 -10.86
N GLN A 106 28.00 11.03 -10.20
CA GLN A 106 27.86 11.76 -8.96
C GLN A 106 27.01 13.01 -9.19
N GLY A 107 25.99 13.21 -8.36
CA GLY A 107 25.02 14.30 -8.50
C GLY A 107 23.75 13.92 -9.26
N ASP A 108 23.76 12.85 -10.06
CA ASP A 108 22.58 12.37 -10.80
C ASP A 108 21.45 12.00 -9.85
N ILE A 109 20.22 12.19 -10.33
CA ILE A 109 19.01 11.70 -9.70
C ILE A 109 18.43 10.59 -10.57
N PHE A 110 18.08 9.46 -9.97
CA PHE A 110 17.31 8.42 -10.62
C PHE A 110 16.07 8.08 -9.79
N THR A 111 15.08 7.50 -10.45
CA THR A 111 13.80 7.18 -9.82
C THR A 111 13.69 5.68 -9.57
N VAL A 112 13.42 5.31 -8.33
CA VAL A 112 13.07 3.96 -7.92
C VAL A 112 11.56 3.85 -7.82
N TYR A 113 10.99 2.82 -8.43
CA TYR A 113 9.56 2.57 -8.41
C TYR A 113 9.24 1.39 -7.48
N TYR A 114 8.27 1.58 -6.59
CA TYR A 114 7.69 0.51 -5.78
C TYR A 114 6.16 0.55 -5.87
N GLY A 115 5.59 -0.33 -6.69
CA GLY A 115 4.17 -0.26 -7.03
C GLY A 115 3.84 1.04 -7.78
N GLU A 116 2.97 1.87 -7.21
CA GLU A 116 2.59 3.18 -7.75
C GLU A 116 3.47 4.32 -7.23
N LEU A 117 4.37 4.04 -6.28
CA LEU A 117 5.20 5.05 -5.66
C LEU A 117 6.50 5.26 -6.40
N CYS A 118 6.92 6.52 -6.48
CA CYS A 118 8.18 6.93 -7.06
C CYS A 118 9.05 7.60 -5.99
N TYR A 119 10.29 7.13 -5.87
CA TYR A 119 11.29 7.67 -4.95
C TYR A 119 12.47 8.17 -5.75
N LYS A 120 12.79 9.45 -5.62
CA LYS A 120 13.98 10.05 -6.25
C LYS A 120 15.18 9.86 -5.34
N LEU A 121 16.22 9.21 -5.85
CA LEU A 121 17.48 9.02 -5.13
C LEU A 121 18.58 9.80 -5.86
N ARG A 122 19.29 10.63 -5.10
CA ARG A 122 20.48 11.35 -5.56
C ARG A 122 21.72 10.52 -5.28
N VAL A 123 22.64 10.49 -6.25
CA VAL A 123 23.96 9.90 -6.08
C VAL A 123 24.88 10.91 -5.41
N LEU A 124 25.36 10.61 -4.20
CA LEU A 124 26.25 11.49 -3.43
C LEU A 124 27.73 11.22 -3.69
N GLU A 125 28.12 9.94 -3.72
CA GLU A 125 29.51 9.50 -3.88
C GLU A 125 29.56 8.20 -4.69
N LEU A 126 30.60 8.05 -5.51
CA LEU A 126 30.90 6.86 -6.28
C LEU A 126 32.37 6.52 -6.17
N LYS A 127 32.71 5.22 -6.23
CA LYS A 127 34.09 4.73 -6.33
C LYS A 127 34.23 3.76 -7.50
N PRO A 128 35.35 3.79 -8.25
CA PRO A 128 36.58 4.56 -7.99
C PRO A 128 36.60 5.99 -8.58
N ALA A 129 35.60 6.38 -9.37
CA ALA A 129 35.54 7.69 -10.04
C ALA A 129 34.18 8.35 -9.80
N SER A 130 34.07 9.64 -10.12
CA SER A 130 32.82 10.42 -10.04
C SER A 130 31.75 9.97 -11.06
N SER A 131 32.10 9.08 -11.99
CA SER A 131 31.15 8.40 -12.88
C SER A 131 31.65 6.98 -13.13
N VAL A 132 30.76 6.00 -13.00
CA VAL A 132 31.12 4.59 -13.06
C VAL A 132 30.14 3.80 -13.93
N SER A 133 30.62 2.71 -14.51
CA SER A 133 29.79 1.71 -15.16
C SER A 133 29.25 0.74 -14.11
N ILE A 134 27.96 0.46 -14.17
CA ILE A 134 27.27 -0.45 -13.24
C ILE A 134 26.71 -1.69 -13.95
N LEU A 135 27.05 -1.88 -15.22
CA LEU A 135 26.68 -3.06 -15.98
C LEU A 135 27.41 -4.30 -15.45
N GLU A 136 26.64 -5.35 -15.12
CA GLU A 136 27.18 -6.65 -14.69
C GLU A 136 28.26 -6.53 -13.62
N THR A 137 28.00 -5.66 -12.63
CA THR A 137 28.94 -5.37 -11.56
C THR A 137 28.21 -5.37 -10.23
N ASP A 138 28.80 -6.03 -9.23
CA ASP A 138 28.32 -6.00 -7.86
C ASP A 138 28.87 -4.74 -7.19
N ILE A 139 27.97 -3.83 -6.80
CA ILE A 139 28.31 -2.54 -6.21
C ILE A 139 27.77 -2.52 -4.78
N GLU A 140 28.62 -2.15 -3.83
CA GLU A 140 28.17 -1.92 -2.47
C GLU A 140 27.39 -0.60 -2.41
N VAL A 141 26.16 -0.66 -1.92
CA VAL A 141 25.27 0.50 -1.85
C VAL A 141 25.04 0.90 -0.41
N ASP A 142 25.32 2.16 -0.12
CA ASP A 142 25.07 2.80 1.18
C ASP A 142 23.99 3.88 1.02
N ILE A 143 23.01 3.86 1.92
CA ILE A 143 21.86 4.77 1.86
C ILE A 143 21.95 5.71 3.06
N GLU A 144 22.22 6.98 2.81
CA GLU A 144 22.16 7.99 3.85
C GLU A 144 20.72 8.44 4.12
N GLY A 145 20.41 8.64 5.40
CA GLY A 145 19.15 9.23 5.81
C GLY A 145 18.98 10.64 5.26
N HIS A 146 17.74 11.04 5.00
CA HIS A 146 17.42 12.42 4.69
C HIS A 146 17.40 13.24 5.98
N ASP A 147 18.18 14.32 6.04
CA ASP A 147 18.07 15.30 7.12
C ASP A 147 16.94 16.27 6.77
N SER A 148 15.77 16.07 7.38
CA SER A 148 14.52 16.71 7.00
C SER A 148 14.55 18.22 7.28
N THR A 149 14.60 19.07 6.25
CA THR A 149 14.16 20.48 6.39
C THR A 149 13.62 21.16 5.13
N LEU A 150 13.83 20.64 3.92
CA LEU A 150 13.45 21.38 2.70
C LEU A 150 13.03 20.41 1.61
N ASP A 151 11.73 20.11 1.53
CA ASP A 151 10.96 19.91 0.28
C ASP A 151 9.55 19.47 0.67
N SER A 152 8.64 20.45 0.73
CA SER A 152 7.22 20.27 1.00
C SER A 152 6.46 19.81 -0.24
N ASP A 153 6.96 18.79 -0.93
CA ASP A 153 6.16 18.12 -1.96
C ASP A 153 5.08 17.30 -1.24
N THR A 154 3.87 17.81 -1.29
CA THR A 154 2.69 17.43 -0.49
C THR A 154 2.17 16.01 -0.77
N ASN A 155 2.85 15.25 -1.65
CA ASN A 155 2.48 13.91 -2.09
C ASN A 155 3.47 12.81 -1.67
N GLN A 156 4.44 13.10 -0.79
CA GLN A 156 5.32 12.05 -0.29
C GLN A 156 4.58 11.16 0.72
N HIS A 157 4.41 9.89 0.36
CA HIS A 157 3.79 8.87 1.20
C HIS A 157 4.76 8.46 2.32
N VAL A 158 4.67 9.12 3.47
CA VAL A 158 5.49 8.81 4.66
C VAL A 158 4.72 7.92 5.63
N LEU A 159 5.33 6.84 6.10
CA LEU A 159 4.74 5.99 7.14
C LEU A 159 5.13 6.47 8.52
N ILE A 160 4.18 7.09 9.22
CA ILE A 160 4.37 7.55 10.59
C ILE A 160 4.28 6.33 11.53
N PRO A 161 5.33 6.00 12.31
CA PRO A 161 5.28 4.89 13.24
C PRO A 161 4.31 5.16 14.40
N LEU A 162 3.39 4.23 14.66
CA LEU A 162 2.49 4.23 15.80
C LEU A 162 2.93 3.20 16.83
N VAL A 163 3.00 3.65 18.08
CA VAL A 163 3.22 2.78 19.24
C VAL A 163 1.86 2.34 19.77
N LEU A 164 1.70 1.04 20.03
CA LEU A 164 0.47 0.49 20.58
C LEU A 164 0.08 1.20 21.89
N GLY A 165 -1.17 1.64 21.98
CA GLY A 165 -1.74 2.38 23.10
C GLY A 165 -1.49 3.89 23.09
N LYS A 166 -0.59 4.40 22.25
CA LYS A 166 -0.34 5.84 22.11
C LYS A 166 -1.33 6.45 21.12
N VAL A 167 -1.79 7.66 21.44
CA VAL A 167 -2.63 8.47 20.56
C VAL A 167 -1.74 9.48 19.83
N GLU A 168 -1.88 9.53 18.52
CA GLU A 168 -1.27 10.56 17.66
C GLU A 168 -2.36 11.47 17.08
N SER A 169 -2.02 12.73 16.83
CA SER A 169 -2.94 13.71 16.24
C SER A 169 -2.42 14.22 14.90
N ALA A 170 -3.27 14.29 13.89
CA ALA A 170 -2.90 14.83 12.59
C ALA A 170 -4.08 15.50 11.89
N THR A 171 -3.79 16.20 10.80
CA THR A 171 -4.79 16.79 9.91
C THR A 171 -4.65 16.15 8.54
N VAL A 172 -5.77 15.85 7.88
CA VAL A 172 -5.82 15.38 6.49
C VAL A 172 -6.75 16.26 5.67
N GLU A 173 -6.31 16.62 4.47
CA GLU A 173 -7.11 17.38 3.51
C GLU A 173 -7.98 16.46 2.65
N GLU A 174 -9.04 17.01 2.04
CA GLU A 174 -9.92 16.26 1.17
C GLU A 174 -9.15 15.71 -0.05
N GLY A 175 -9.31 14.41 -0.32
CA GLY A 175 -8.59 13.71 -1.40
C GLY A 175 -7.19 13.23 -1.03
N MET A 176 -6.68 13.57 0.15
CA MET A 176 -5.31 13.23 0.57
C MET A 176 -5.30 12.06 1.56
N PHE A 177 -4.14 11.40 1.67
CA PHE A 177 -3.89 10.33 2.65
C PHE A 177 -2.78 10.71 3.61
N ASN A 178 -2.97 10.35 4.89
CA ASN A 178 -1.88 10.20 5.84
C ASN A 178 -1.67 8.71 6.14
N TYR A 179 -0.41 8.28 6.18
CA TYR A 179 -0.09 6.87 6.39
C TYR A 179 0.62 6.64 7.71
N TYR A 180 0.28 5.53 8.35
CA TYR A 180 0.83 5.10 9.61
C TYR A 180 1.26 3.64 9.53
N LYS A 181 2.22 3.23 10.35
CA LYS A 181 2.63 1.83 10.49
C LYS A 181 2.66 1.41 11.96
N PHE A 182 2.31 0.16 12.23
CA PHE A 182 2.51 -0.46 13.54
C PHE A 182 2.96 -1.91 13.36
N PHE A 183 3.55 -2.47 14.42
CA PHE A 183 4.06 -3.83 14.41
C PHE A 183 3.31 -4.69 15.43
N ILE A 184 2.98 -5.92 15.03
CA ILE A 184 2.39 -6.93 15.89
C ILE A 184 3.39 -8.08 16.04
N GLU A 185 3.76 -8.37 17.28
CA GLU A 185 4.66 -9.46 17.65
C GLU A 185 3.97 -10.84 17.56
N ASP A 186 4.77 -11.90 17.42
CA ASP A 186 4.30 -13.29 17.39
C ASP A 186 3.48 -13.67 18.63
N SER A 187 3.93 -13.25 19.81
CA SER A 187 3.24 -13.45 21.09
C SER A 187 1.82 -12.91 21.08
N THR A 188 1.63 -11.74 20.47
CA THR A 188 0.35 -11.05 20.35
C THR A 188 -0.52 -11.69 19.28
N SER A 189 0.08 -12.09 18.15
CA SER A 189 -0.65 -12.79 17.09
C SER A 189 -1.26 -14.12 17.57
N ALA A 190 -0.55 -14.85 18.43
CA ALA A 190 -1.05 -16.09 19.02
C ALA A 190 -2.27 -15.85 19.94
N MET A 191 -2.26 -14.75 20.70
CA MET A 191 -3.41 -14.36 21.56
C MET A 191 -4.63 -13.91 20.75
N ILE A 192 -4.42 -13.33 19.57
CA ILE A 192 -5.51 -12.96 18.67
C ILE A 192 -6.06 -14.21 17.98
N ALA A 193 -5.19 -15.11 17.49
CA ALA A 193 -5.59 -16.38 16.90
C ALA A 193 -6.34 -17.29 17.90
N SER A 194 -6.02 -17.20 19.20
CA SER A 194 -6.77 -17.90 20.25
C SER A 194 -8.11 -17.23 20.61
N GLY A 195 -8.46 -16.10 19.97
CA GLY A 195 -9.68 -15.35 20.24
C GLY A 195 -9.68 -14.62 21.59
N SER A 196 -8.51 -14.39 22.19
CA SER A 196 -8.40 -13.71 23.50
C SER A 196 -8.35 -12.19 23.33
N MET A 197 -7.82 -11.69 22.22
CA MET A 197 -7.59 -10.27 21.97
C MET A 197 -7.99 -9.87 20.55
N ASN A 198 -8.42 -8.63 20.39
CA ASN A 198 -8.60 -7.96 19.10
C ASN A 198 -7.69 -6.74 19.01
N ILE A 199 -7.20 -6.44 17.81
CA ILE A 199 -6.55 -5.18 17.50
C ILE A 199 -7.65 -4.16 17.22
N GLU A 200 -7.66 -3.05 17.95
CA GLU A 200 -8.53 -1.92 17.72
C GLU A 200 -7.73 -0.80 17.07
N VAL A 201 -8.10 -0.44 15.83
CA VAL A 201 -7.66 0.80 15.18
C VAL A 201 -8.76 1.83 15.34
N LYS A 202 -8.47 2.92 16.05
CA LYS A 202 -9.43 3.97 16.38
C LYS A 202 -9.01 5.28 15.73
N VAL A 203 -9.94 5.93 15.03
CA VAL A 203 -9.75 7.27 14.47
C VAL A 203 -10.92 8.17 14.88
N GLU A 204 -10.64 9.22 15.65
CA GLU A 204 -11.64 10.15 16.17
C GLU A 204 -11.46 11.53 15.54
N ALA A 205 -12.47 12.03 14.84
CA ALA A 205 -12.44 13.36 14.26
C ALA A 205 -12.74 14.45 15.32
N GLU A 206 -11.94 15.53 15.34
CA GLU A 206 -12.16 16.68 16.22
C GLU A 206 -13.23 17.64 15.68
N THR A 207 -13.41 17.73 14.36
CA THR A 207 -14.28 18.73 13.71
C THR A 207 -15.55 18.12 13.13
N SER A 208 -16.68 18.82 13.26
CA SER A 208 -17.99 18.37 12.78
C SER A 208 -18.25 18.58 11.28
N LYS A 209 -17.31 19.20 10.55
CA LYS A 209 -17.46 19.53 9.13
C LYS A 209 -16.66 18.63 8.20
N GLY A 210 -15.70 17.90 8.76
CA GLY A 210 -14.82 17.01 8.02
C GLY A 210 -15.19 15.55 8.22
N ASP A 211 -14.88 14.70 7.26
CA ASP A 211 -15.09 13.26 7.34
C ASP A 211 -13.91 12.52 6.71
N THR A 212 -13.51 11.41 7.32
CA THR A 212 -12.38 10.59 6.86
C THR A 212 -12.86 9.21 6.45
N ASN A 213 -11.98 8.39 5.88
CA ASN A 213 -12.13 6.94 5.76
C ASN A 213 -10.82 6.30 6.21
N VAL A 214 -10.91 5.09 6.77
CA VAL A 214 -9.73 4.37 7.28
C VAL A 214 -9.58 3.08 6.51
N TYR A 215 -8.36 2.81 6.07
CA TYR A 215 -7.98 1.62 5.34
C TYR A 215 -6.78 1.00 6.04
N VAL A 216 -6.78 -0.32 6.23
CA VAL A 216 -5.71 -1.04 6.89
C VAL A 216 -5.26 -2.17 5.98
N SER A 217 -3.95 -2.34 5.88
CA SER A 217 -3.36 -3.46 5.16
C SER A 217 -2.20 -4.05 5.92
N LYS A 218 -1.95 -5.32 5.66
CA LYS A 218 -0.77 -6.02 6.10
C LYS A 218 0.31 -5.93 5.03
N HIS A 219 1.56 -5.92 5.47
CA HIS A 219 2.69 -6.15 4.60
C HIS A 219 2.48 -7.40 3.72
N PRO A 220 2.70 -7.34 2.40
CA PRO A 220 3.56 -6.39 1.68
C PRO A 220 2.88 -5.13 1.13
N LEU A 221 1.58 -4.93 1.38
CA LEU A 221 0.91 -3.71 0.98
C LEU A 221 1.21 -2.60 1.99
N VAL A 222 2.15 -1.74 1.63
CA VAL A 222 2.70 -0.69 2.50
C VAL A 222 1.77 0.53 2.59
N PHE A 223 1.07 0.85 1.50
CA PHE A 223 0.23 2.05 1.39
C PHE A 223 -1.17 1.64 0.94
N PRO A 224 -2.09 1.38 1.89
CA PRO A 224 -3.45 1.02 1.55
C PRO A 224 -4.17 2.19 0.88
N THR A 225 -4.85 1.93 -0.22
CA THR A 225 -5.64 2.92 -0.95
C THR A 225 -7.13 2.66 -0.73
N GLN A 226 -7.99 3.44 -1.38
CA GLN A 226 -9.45 3.24 -1.30
C GLN A 226 -9.92 1.90 -1.90
N HIS A 227 -9.07 1.28 -2.73
CA HIS A 227 -9.39 0.10 -3.53
C HIS A 227 -8.47 -1.09 -3.21
N ARG A 228 -7.24 -0.82 -2.73
CA ARG A 228 -6.29 -1.83 -2.24
C ARG A 228 -6.11 -1.70 -0.74
N HIS A 229 -6.75 -2.59 0.01
CA HIS A 229 -6.62 -2.72 1.45
C HIS A 229 -7.17 -4.07 1.88
N ASP A 230 -6.83 -4.51 3.10
CA ASP A 230 -7.36 -5.74 3.67
C ASP A 230 -8.62 -5.44 4.52
N TRP A 231 -8.60 -4.32 5.26
CA TRP A 231 -9.73 -3.89 6.10
C TRP A 231 -10.03 -2.40 5.93
N SER A 232 -11.28 -1.99 6.18
CA SER A 232 -11.67 -0.57 6.05
C SER A 232 -12.88 -0.18 6.91
N SER A 233 -12.96 1.11 7.27
CA SER A 233 -14.12 1.70 7.93
C SER A 233 -14.53 3.03 7.29
N HIS A 234 -15.84 3.16 7.04
CA HIS A 234 -16.46 4.28 6.31
C HIS A 234 -17.53 5.01 7.12
N GLU A 235 -17.68 4.69 8.41
CA GLU A 235 -18.66 5.32 9.32
C GLU A 235 -18.48 6.84 9.37
N ILE A 236 -19.52 7.62 9.62
CA ILE A 236 -19.38 9.07 9.73
C ILE A 236 -18.84 9.41 11.13
N GLY A 237 -17.78 10.25 11.20
CA GLY A 237 -17.20 10.69 12.45
C GLY A 237 -16.15 9.71 13.01
N SER A 238 -16.31 9.30 14.27
CA SER A 238 -15.36 8.40 14.94
C SER A 238 -15.49 6.97 14.40
N LYS A 239 -14.35 6.38 14.05
CA LYS A 239 -14.25 5.05 13.44
C LYS A 239 -13.52 4.12 14.37
N ILE A 240 -14.08 2.93 14.55
CA ILE A 240 -13.44 1.85 15.30
C ILE A 240 -13.40 0.62 14.40
N LEU A 241 -12.20 0.20 14.04
CA LEU A 241 -11.96 -1.02 13.28
C LEU A 241 -11.41 -2.08 14.24
N LEU A 242 -12.14 -3.19 14.39
CA LEU A 242 -11.72 -4.32 15.22
C LEU A 242 -11.21 -5.45 14.31
N LEU A 243 -9.93 -5.77 14.41
CA LEU A 243 -9.30 -6.90 13.73
C LEU A 243 -9.14 -8.04 14.74
N GLY A 244 -9.75 -9.19 14.49
CA GLY A 244 -9.83 -10.30 15.46
C GLY A 244 -9.56 -11.67 14.86
N GLY A 245 -9.57 -12.70 15.71
CA GLY A 245 -9.18 -14.09 15.37
C GLY A 245 -10.08 -14.85 14.39
N GLU A 246 -11.20 -14.28 13.95
CA GLU A 246 -12.01 -14.87 12.88
C GLU A 246 -11.36 -14.69 11.49
N ASP A 247 -10.37 -13.80 11.37
CA ASP A 247 -9.64 -13.57 10.13
C ASP A 247 -8.31 -14.35 10.12
N PRO A 248 -8.18 -15.42 9.32
CA PRO A 248 -6.96 -16.22 9.25
C PRO A 248 -5.77 -15.48 8.63
N THR A 249 -5.98 -14.29 8.05
CA THR A 249 -4.91 -13.48 7.45
C THR A 249 -4.15 -12.65 8.49
N LEU A 250 -4.70 -12.53 9.70
CA LEU A 250 -4.09 -11.79 10.80
C LEU A 250 -2.95 -12.60 11.44
N VAL A 251 -1.71 -12.25 11.10
CA VAL A 251 -0.51 -12.87 11.71
C VAL A 251 0.46 -11.80 12.18
N ALA A 252 1.52 -12.18 12.87
CA ALA A 252 2.58 -11.23 13.23
C ALA A 252 3.18 -10.53 12.01
N GLY A 253 3.64 -9.30 12.21
CA GLY A 253 4.26 -8.50 11.17
C GLY A 253 3.88 -7.02 11.21
N THR A 254 4.28 -6.32 10.15
CA THR A 254 4.01 -4.90 9.98
C THR A 254 2.66 -4.68 9.31
N TYR A 255 1.88 -3.79 9.89
CA TYR A 255 0.60 -3.32 9.37
C TYR A 255 0.70 -1.84 9.06
N SER A 256 -0.01 -1.42 8.02
CA SER A 256 -0.11 -0.03 7.58
C SER A 256 -1.55 0.45 7.64
N ILE A 257 -1.74 1.71 8.01
CA ILE A 257 -3.05 2.38 8.08
C ILE A 257 -3.00 3.60 7.16
N GLY A 258 -3.97 3.73 6.28
CA GLY A 258 -4.22 4.91 5.47
C GLY A 258 -5.46 5.64 6.00
N VAL A 259 -5.28 6.87 6.46
CA VAL A 259 -6.39 7.78 6.81
C VAL A 259 -6.62 8.72 5.63
N PHE A 260 -7.75 8.55 4.96
CA PHE A 260 -8.14 9.32 3.79
C PHE A 260 -9.09 10.46 4.17
N GLY A 261 -8.82 11.69 3.74
CA GLY A 261 -9.77 12.80 3.86
C GLY A 261 -10.90 12.66 2.84
N TYR A 262 -12.08 12.23 3.27
CA TYR A 262 -13.21 11.99 2.37
C TYR A 262 -13.96 13.29 2.02
N LYS A 263 -14.15 14.17 3.00
CA LYS A 263 -14.83 15.46 2.80
C LYS A 263 -14.26 16.50 3.74
N GLY A 264 -13.83 17.64 3.21
CA GLY A 264 -13.25 18.73 3.98
C GLY A 264 -11.92 18.38 4.66
N SER A 265 -11.27 19.41 5.20
CA SER A 265 -10.09 19.23 6.06
C SER A 265 -10.53 18.73 7.45
N THR A 266 -9.96 17.60 7.87
CA THR A 266 -10.33 16.94 9.13
C THR A 266 -9.10 16.79 10.01
N LYS A 267 -9.18 17.33 11.23
CA LYS A 267 -8.23 17.05 12.30
C LYS A 267 -8.74 15.84 13.08
N TYR A 268 -7.87 14.89 13.35
CA TYR A 268 -8.24 13.63 14.00
C TYR A 268 -7.15 13.13 14.95
N HIS A 269 -7.58 12.23 15.82
CA HIS A 269 -6.73 11.43 16.69
C HIS A 269 -6.76 9.99 16.21
N ILE A 270 -5.59 9.37 16.07
CA ILE A 270 -5.45 7.96 15.70
C ILE A 270 -4.74 7.19 16.82
N SER A 271 -5.22 5.99 17.13
CA SER A 271 -4.54 5.07 18.01
C SER A 271 -4.78 3.62 17.60
N VAL A 272 -3.83 2.76 17.98
CA VAL A 272 -3.93 1.31 17.82
C VAL A 272 -3.77 0.69 19.19
N ALA A 273 -4.72 -0.14 19.63
CA ALA A 273 -4.70 -0.77 20.95
C ALA A 273 -5.08 -2.25 20.87
N LEU A 274 -4.62 -3.04 21.83
CA LEU A 274 -5.06 -4.42 22.00
C LEU A 274 -6.21 -4.43 23.01
N LYS A 275 -7.36 -4.99 22.62
CA LYS A 275 -8.54 -5.14 23.48
C LYS A 275 -8.81 -6.60 23.79
N ASP A 276 -8.93 -6.90 25.07
CA ASP A 276 -9.36 -8.22 25.56
C ASP A 276 -10.86 -8.40 25.30
N ILE A 277 -11.22 -9.52 24.66
CA ILE A 277 -12.61 -9.85 24.33
C ILE A 277 -13.40 -10.22 25.61
N ASN A 278 -12.72 -10.77 26.63
CA ASN A 278 -13.37 -11.23 27.86
C ASN A 278 -13.81 -10.08 28.79
N MET A 279 -13.30 -8.86 28.59
CA MET A 279 -13.69 -7.70 29.40
C MET A 279 -15.00 -7.03 28.91
N LYS A 280 -15.43 -7.23 27.65
CA LYS A 280 -16.72 -6.67 27.17
C LYS A 280 -17.96 -7.34 27.76
N LYS A 281 -17.85 -8.53 28.36
CA LYS A 281 -18.93 -9.11 29.17
C LYS A 281 -19.05 -8.53 30.58
N ALA A 282 -18.12 -7.65 31.01
CA ALA A 282 -18.08 -7.11 32.37
C ALA A 282 -18.52 -5.64 32.50
N SER A 283 -18.65 -4.87 31.40
CA SER A 283 -18.98 -3.43 31.48
C SER A 283 -20.31 -2.98 30.85
N GLU A 284 -21.18 -3.92 30.47
CA GLU A 284 -22.64 -3.70 30.33
C GLU A 284 -23.45 -4.54 31.33
N SER A 285 -22.85 -4.88 32.48
CA SER A 285 -23.55 -5.51 33.60
C SER A 285 -23.24 -4.78 34.90
N ALA A 286 -23.48 -3.46 34.91
CA ALA A 286 -23.59 -2.67 36.13
C ALA A 286 -24.96 -2.00 36.24
N THR A 287 -26.02 -2.79 36.05
CA THR A 287 -27.21 -2.71 36.92
C THR A 287 -27.98 -4.02 36.82
N THR A 288 -28.39 -4.53 37.99
CA THR A 288 -29.11 -5.79 38.22
C THR A 288 -28.36 -7.10 37.91
N SER A 289 -27.71 -7.63 38.96
CA SER A 289 -27.69 -9.08 39.21
C SER A 289 -29.10 -9.62 39.00
N SER A 290 -29.36 -10.18 37.82
CA SER A 290 -30.59 -10.88 37.52
C SER A 290 -30.25 -12.36 37.59
N GLN A 291 -30.73 -12.97 38.67
CA GLN A 291 -31.06 -14.38 38.68
C GLN A 291 -31.67 -14.73 37.33
N ILE A 292 -31.21 -15.81 36.69
CA ILE A 292 -31.86 -16.36 35.50
C ILE A 292 -33.32 -16.62 35.89
N ASP A 293 -34.19 -15.69 35.49
CA ASP A 293 -35.62 -15.76 35.73
C ASP A 293 -36.11 -16.84 34.77
N LEU A 294 -36.41 -18.03 35.30
CA LEU A 294 -36.90 -19.18 34.55
C LEU A 294 -38.22 -18.89 33.80
N ASP A 295 -38.84 -17.73 34.07
CA ASP A 295 -40.09 -17.24 33.49
C ASP A 295 -39.87 -16.01 32.58
N ALA A 296 -38.84 -15.97 31.73
CA ALA A 296 -38.70 -14.89 30.73
C ALA A 296 -39.52 -15.15 29.46
N VAL A 297 -40.29 -14.16 28.99
CA VAL A 297 -41.15 -14.22 27.79
C VAL A 297 -40.69 -13.18 26.78
N GLU A 298 -40.67 -13.56 25.51
CA GLU A 298 -40.30 -12.66 24.40
C GLU A 298 -41.40 -11.61 24.14
N CYS A 299 -41.01 -10.34 24.13
CA CYS A 299 -41.88 -9.23 23.76
C CYS A 299 -42.23 -9.28 22.28
N ARG A 300 -43.52 -9.21 21.95
CA ARG A 300 -44.00 -9.29 20.55
C ARG A 300 -43.55 -8.13 19.66
N ASN A 301 -43.15 -7.01 20.26
CA ASN A 301 -42.69 -5.82 19.53
C ASN A 301 -41.17 -5.74 19.45
N CYS A 302 -40.43 -5.78 20.57
CA CYS A 302 -38.97 -5.61 20.51
C CYS A 302 -38.17 -6.92 20.45
N ARG A 303 -38.81 -8.08 20.57
CA ARG A 303 -38.17 -9.40 20.61
C ARG A 303 -37.16 -9.61 21.76
N HIS A 304 -37.12 -8.69 22.72
CA HIS A 304 -36.37 -8.91 23.96
C HIS A 304 -37.13 -9.84 24.90
N PHE A 305 -36.38 -10.70 25.59
CA PHE A 305 -36.90 -11.53 26.66
C PHE A 305 -37.05 -10.69 27.94
N ILE A 306 -38.28 -10.57 28.43
CA ILE A 306 -38.64 -9.79 29.60
C ILE A 306 -39.29 -10.75 30.61
N SER A 307 -39.10 -10.52 31.90
CA SER A 307 -39.77 -11.30 32.95
C SER A 307 -41.30 -11.36 32.72
N SER A 308 -41.89 -12.55 32.85
CA SER A 308 -43.33 -12.78 32.73
C SER A 308 -44.16 -11.88 33.64
N ARG A 309 -43.58 -11.40 34.75
CA ARG A 309 -44.27 -10.53 35.71
C ARG A 309 -44.43 -9.09 35.20
N THR A 310 -43.54 -8.63 34.33
CA THR A 310 -43.48 -7.24 33.85
C THR A 310 -43.77 -7.10 32.36
N ILE A 311 -43.93 -8.21 31.64
CA ILE A 311 -44.17 -8.25 30.18
C ILE A 311 -45.34 -7.37 29.74
N LEU A 312 -46.47 -7.38 30.45
CA LEU A 312 -47.64 -6.58 30.07
C LEU A 312 -47.36 -5.06 30.11
N LEU A 313 -46.62 -4.60 31.13
CA LEU A 313 -46.26 -3.19 31.27
C LEU A 313 -45.20 -2.80 30.21
N HIS A 314 -44.22 -3.69 30.00
CA HIS A 314 -43.20 -3.51 28.99
C HIS A 314 -43.81 -3.45 27.58
N GLU A 315 -44.67 -4.39 27.18
CA GLU A 315 -45.30 -4.42 25.86
C GLU A 315 -46.12 -3.16 25.60
N ALA A 316 -46.90 -2.72 26.59
CA ALA A 316 -47.69 -1.48 26.47
C ALA A 316 -46.79 -0.25 26.27
N TYR A 317 -45.66 -0.16 26.99
CA TYR A 317 -44.70 0.93 26.80
C TYR A 317 -43.95 0.82 25.46
N CYS A 318 -43.52 -0.39 25.10
CA CYS A 318 -42.75 -0.69 23.91
C CYS A 318 -43.55 -0.43 22.63
N LEU A 319 -44.81 -0.84 22.56
CA LEU A 319 -45.69 -0.58 21.41
C LEU A 319 -45.97 0.91 21.20
N ARG A 320 -46.01 1.69 22.30
CA ARG A 320 -46.22 3.14 22.25
C ARG A 320 -44.99 3.89 21.77
N ASN A 321 -43.80 3.54 22.26
CA ASN A 321 -42.60 4.33 22.02
C ASN A 321 -41.71 3.79 20.90
N ASN A 322 -41.82 2.50 20.57
CA ASN A 322 -40.95 1.83 19.61
C ASN A 322 -41.75 1.28 18.42
N VAL A 323 -41.07 1.19 17.29
CA VAL A 323 -41.56 0.61 16.04
C VAL A 323 -40.51 -0.33 15.47
N LEU A 324 -40.97 -1.51 15.04
CA LEU A 324 -40.15 -2.43 14.27
C LEU A 324 -40.00 -1.91 12.84
N CYS A 325 -38.79 -1.94 12.33
CA CYS A 325 -38.54 -1.74 10.92
C CYS A 325 -39.25 -2.83 10.10
N GLN A 326 -40.02 -2.42 9.09
CA GLN A 326 -40.79 -3.32 8.23
C GLN A 326 -40.00 -3.81 7.01
N HIS A 327 -38.77 -3.35 6.81
CA HIS A 327 -37.92 -3.83 5.73
C HIS A 327 -37.58 -5.30 5.96
N ASP A 328 -37.69 -6.11 4.90
CA ASP A 328 -37.41 -7.53 4.96
C ASP A 328 -35.95 -7.76 5.42
N GLY A 329 -35.77 -8.67 6.37
CA GLY A 329 -34.45 -8.96 6.96
C GLY A 329 -33.85 -7.89 7.89
N CYS A 330 -34.46 -6.72 8.10
CA CYS A 330 -33.90 -5.69 8.98
C CYS A 330 -34.13 -6.00 10.47
N GLY A 331 -35.41 -6.09 10.88
CA GLY A 331 -35.79 -6.44 12.26
C GLY A 331 -35.38 -5.46 13.37
N VAL A 332 -34.78 -4.30 13.04
CA VAL A 332 -34.34 -3.30 14.01
C VAL A 332 -35.54 -2.65 14.70
N VAL A 333 -35.45 -2.51 16.01
CA VAL A 333 -36.46 -1.83 16.85
C VAL A 333 -35.99 -0.40 17.08
N LEU A 334 -36.75 0.56 16.60
CA LEU A 334 -36.41 1.98 16.64
C LEU A 334 -37.39 2.71 17.55
N ARG A 335 -36.95 3.79 18.18
CA ARG A 335 -37.91 4.73 18.77
C ARG A 335 -38.69 5.39 17.65
N ARG A 336 -39.98 5.68 17.88
CA ARG A 336 -40.83 6.31 16.87
C ARG A 336 -40.30 7.65 16.37
N GLU A 337 -39.61 8.39 17.23
CA GLU A 337 -38.97 9.66 16.89
C GLU A 337 -37.76 9.50 15.95
N GLU A 338 -37.03 8.39 16.06
CA GLU A 338 -35.84 8.07 15.26
C GLU A 338 -36.18 7.23 14.01
N ALA A 339 -37.37 6.65 13.94
CA ALA A 339 -37.78 5.78 12.84
C ALA A 339 -37.76 6.49 11.47
N GLY A 340 -37.98 7.81 11.45
CA GLY A 340 -37.92 8.61 10.22
C GLY A 340 -36.50 8.81 9.69
N SER A 341 -35.46 8.64 10.51
CA SER A 341 -34.07 8.73 10.08
C SER A 341 -33.43 7.37 9.77
N HIS A 342 -34.17 6.27 9.93
CA HIS A 342 -33.71 4.93 9.55
C HIS A 342 -34.10 4.61 8.11
N VAL A 343 -33.10 4.39 7.26
CA VAL A 343 -33.28 4.12 5.83
C VAL A 343 -32.50 2.88 5.38
N HIS A 344 -32.89 2.31 4.24
CA HIS A 344 -32.20 1.15 3.66
C HIS A 344 -31.64 1.51 2.30
N CYS A 345 -30.50 0.95 1.96
CA CYS A 345 -29.95 1.04 0.63
C CYS A 345 -30.80 0.26 -0.36
N SER A 346 -31.17 0.88 -1.48
CA SER A 346 -31.97 0.24 -2.54
C SER A 346 -31.21 -0.83 -3.33
N ARG A 347 -29.87 -0.87 -3.25
CA ARG A 347 -29.04 -1.86 -3.96
C ARG A 347 -28.68 -3.05 -3.09
N CYS A 348 -28.21 -2.83 -1.87
CA CYS A 348 -27.75 -3.91 -0.99
C CYS A 348 -28.70 -4.23 0.19
N GLY A 349 -29.76 -3.46 0.40
CA GLY A 349 -30.74 -3.69 1.47
C GLY A 349 -30.24 -3.40 2.90
N LYS A 350 -28.97 -3.01 3.08
CA LYS A 350 -28.39 -2.67 4.39
C LYS A 350 -29.04 -1.41 4.97
N ALA A 351 -29.23 -1.40 6.29
CA ALA A 351 -29.83 -0.30 7.03
C ALA A 351 -28.81 0.75 7.48
N PHE A 352 -29.19 2.03 7.44
CA PHE A 352 -28.35 3.18 7.75
C PHE A 352 -29.15 4.32 8.37
N HIS A 353 -28.45 5.27 9.00
CA HIS A 353 -29.05 6.56 9.30
C HIS A 353 -29.16 7.42 8.03
N GLN A 354 -30.18 8.29 7.94
CA GLN A 354 -30.47 9.13 6.77
C GLN A 354 -29.31 10.03 6.36
N GLY A 355 -28.47 10.44 7.32
CA GLY A 355 -27.25 11.21 7.05
C GLY A 355 -26.08 10.41 6.48
N GLU A 356 -26.12 9.08 6.55
CA GLU A 356 -25.04 8.18 6.13
C GLU A 356 -25.25 7.59 4.74
N ILE A 357 -26.51 7.53 4.30
CA ILE A 357 -26.88 6.82 3.07
C ILE A 357 -26.23 7.44 1.82
N GLU A 358 -26.06 8.76 1.77
CA GLU A 358 -25.40 9.43 0.64
C GLU A 358 -23.93 9.00 0.52
N LYS A 359 -23.20 8.97 1.65
CA LYS A 359 -21.83 8.47 1.69
C LYS A 359 -21.76 6.99 1.33
N HIS A 360 -22.69 6.18 1.84
CA HIS A 360 -22.77 4.77 1.50
C HIS A 360 -22.93 4.55 -0.01
N MET A 361 -23.90 5.24 -0.64
CA MET A 361 -24.13 5.15 -2.08
C MET A 361 -22.88 5.55 -2.87
N LYS A 362 -22.23 6.66 -2.49
CA LYS A 362 -21.03 7.15 -3.15
C LYS A 362 -19.83 6.21 -3.00
N VAL A 363 -19.61 5.65 -1.80
CA VAL A 363 -18.44 4.81 -1.54
C VAL A 363 -18.60 3.38 -2.06
N PHE A 364 -19.80 2.80 -1.95
CA PHE A 364 -20.00 1.37 -2.24
C PHE A 364 -20.57 1.11 -3.62
N HIS A 365 -21.41 2.00 -4.15
CA HIS A 365 -22.19 1.77 -5.37
C HIS A 365 -21.86 2.72 -6.53
N GLU A 366 -21.02 3.73 -6.33
CA GLU A 366 -20.47 4.51 -7.44
C GLU A 366 -19.45 3.65 -8.20
N PRO A 367 -19.59 3.48 -9.53
CA PRO A 367 -18.65 2.67 -10.30
C PRO A 367 -17.24 3.26 -10.31
N ILE A 368 -16.25 2.43 -10.00
CA ILE A 368 -14.84 2.81 -9.94
C ILE A 368 -14.12 2.25 -11.17
N HIS A 369 -13.20 3.04 -11.72
CA HIS A 369 -12.35 2.61 -12.83
C HIS A 369 -11.05 2.01 -12.30
N CYS A 370 -10.73 0.79 -12.71
CA CYS A 370 -9.41 0.20 -12.48
C CYS A 370 -8.45 0.59 -13.60
N PRO A 371 -7.16 0.86 -13.33
CA PRO A 371 -6.16 1.12 -14.38
C PRO A 371 -6.01 0.01 -15.43
N CYS A 372 -6.49 -1.21 -15.15
CA CYS A 372 -6.55 -2.30 -16.12
C CYS A 372 -7.68 -2.16 -17.17
N GLY A 373 -8.57 -1.18 -17.01
CA GLY A 373 -9.68 -0.88 -17.93
C GLY A 373 -11.06 -1.38 -17.47
N VAL A 374 -11.15 -2.10 -16.36
CA VAL A 374 -12.41 -2.63 -15.82
C VAL A 374 -13.13 -1.58 -14.95
N ILE A 375 -14.47 -1.56 -15.00
CA ILE A 375 -15.31 -0.69 -14.19
C ILE A 375 -16.22 -1.56 -13.31
N LEU A 376 -16.14 -1.40 -11.99
CA LEU A 376 -16.87 -2.21 -11.01
C LEU A 376 -17.32 -1.37 -9.80
N GLU A 377 -18.31 -1.85 -9.05
CA GLU A 377 -18.64 -1.34 -7.72
C GLU A 377 -17.56 -1.76 -6.69
N LYS A 378 -17.58 -1.18 -5.49
CA LYS A 378 -16.48 -1.33 -4.52
C LYS A 378 -16.21 -2.77 -4.10
N GLU A 379 -17.24 -3.52 -3.73
CA GLU A 379 -17.08 -4.90 -3.25
C GLU A 379 -16.44 -5.80 -4.34
N GLU A 380 -16.91 -5.66 -5.59
CA GLU A 380 -16.36 -6.37 -6.74
C GLU A 380 -14.95 -5.88 -7.12
N MET A 381 -14.68 -4.57 -6.99
CA MET A 381 -13.38 -3.97 -7.29
C MET A 381 -12.29 -4.47 -6.34
N VAL A 382 -12.57 -4.58 -5.05
CA VAL A 382 -11.64 -5.15 -4.06
C VAL A 382 -11.32 -6.60 -4.43
N GLN A 383 -12.35 -7.40 -4.73
CA GLN A 383 -12.15 -8.79 -5.14
C GLN A 383 -11.33 -8.90 -6.44
N HIS A 384 -11.61 -8.03 -7.42
CA HIS A 384 -10.88 -7.96 -8.67
C HIS A 384 -9.40 -7.66 -8.45
N GLN A 385 -9.08 -6.61 -7.67
CA GLN A 385 -7.70 -6.19 -7.41
C GLN A 385 -6.91 -7.21 -6.59
N ALA A 386 -7.58 -7.97 -5.71
CA ALA A 386 -6.94 -9.03 -4.95
C ALA A 386 -6.61 -10.27 -5.80
N THR A 387 -7.48 -10.65 -6.74
CA THR A 387 -7.42 -11.99 -7.36
C THR A 387 -7.18 -12.01 -8.87
N SER A 388 -7.77 -11.10 -9.64
CA SER A 388 -7.86 -11.22 -11.11
C SER A 388 -7.26 -10.04 -11.87
N CYS A 389 -6.99 -8.91 -11.21
CA CYS A 389 -6.40 -7.75 -11.87
C CYS A 389 -4.98 -8.07 -12.37
N PRO A 390 -4.66 -7.87 -13.67
CA PRO A 390 -3.31 -8.10 -14.18
C PRO A 390 -2.24 -7.22 -13.54
N LEU A 391 -2.65 -6.03 -13.08
CA LEU A 391 -1.78 -5.03 -12.46
C LEU A 391 -1.65 -5.23 -10.94
N ARG A 392 -2.29 -6.24 -10.35
CA ARG A 392 -2.14 -6.53 -8.92
C ARG A 392 -0.69 -6.88 -8.61
N LEU A 393 -0.18 -6.41 -7.47
CA LEU A 393 1.17 -6.76 -7.03
C LEU A 393 1.17 -8.07 -6.28
N ILE A 394 2.17 -8.91 -6.57
CA ILE A 394 2.43 -10.17 -5.89
C ILE A 394 3.88 -10.22 -5.43
N ALA A 395 4.12 -10.90 -4.32
CA ALA A 395 5.44 -11.38 -3.98
C ALA A 395 5.72 -12.62 -4.83
N CYS A 396 6.59 -12.51 -5.82
CA CYS A 396 6.90 -13.63 -6.70
C CYS A 396 7.69 -14.69 -5.93
N ARG A 397 7.20 -15.95 -5.91
CA ARG A 397 7.86 -17.05 -5.19
C ARG A 397 9.27 -17.41 -5.71
N PHE A 398 9.63 -16.94 -6.91
CA PHE A 398 10.89 -17.31 -7.57
C PHE A 398 11.96 -16.22 -7.50
N CYS A 399 11.60 -14.94 -7.63
CA CYS A 399 12.56 -13.84 -7.48
C CYS A 399 12.49 -13.16 -6.11
N GLY A 400 11.42 -13.36 -5.34
CA GLY A 400 11.22 -12.70 -4.04
C GLY A 400 10.76 -11.25 -4.12
N ASP A 401 10.68 -10.67 -5.32
CA ASP A 401 10.30 -9.28 -5.53
C ASP A 401 8.78 -9.07 -5.57
N MET A 402 8.38 -7.83 -5.28
CA MET A 402 7.02 -7.34 -5.49
C MET A 402 6.84 -6.86 -6.93
N VAL A 403 6.01 -7.57 -7.69
CA VAL A 403 5.86 -7.39 -9.14
C VAL A 403 4.40 -7.48 -9.55
N GLN A 404 4.06 -6.94 -10.73
CA GLN A 404 2.72 -7.13 -11.30
C GLN A 404 2.50 -8.61 -11.64
N ALA A 405 1.32 -9.12 -11.31
CA ALA A 405 0.96 -10.52 -11.54
C ALA A 405 0.97 -10.89 -13.03
N GLY A 406 0.64 -9.92 -13.89
CA GLY A 406 0.32 -10.14 -15.29
C GLY A 406 -1.06 -10.78 -15.43
N SER A 407 -1.44 -11.07 -16.68
CA SER A 407 -2.72 -11.68 -17.02
C SER A 407 -2.75 -13.15 -16.58
N THR A 408 -3.38 -14.01 -17.37
CA THR A 408 -3.35 -15.46 -17.13
C THR A 408 -2.12 -16.11 -17.77
N PRO A 409 -1.42 -17.02 -17.08
CA PRO A 409 -0.34 -17.80 -17.70
C PRO A 409 -0.80 -18.51 -18.97
N LEU A 410 0.04 -18.48 -20.02
CA LEU A 410 -0.21 -19.20 -21.27
C LEU A 410 -0.24 -20.72 -21.04
N ASP A 411 0.70 -21.23 -20.24
CA ASP A 411 0.79 -22.66 -19.91
C ASP A 411 -0.37 -23.10 -18.99
N ALA A 412 -1.12 -24.11 -19.44
CA ALA A 412 -2.23 -24.68 -18.68
C ALA A 412 -1.76 -25.34 -17.36
N ARG A 413 -0.55 -25.91 -17.34
CA ARG A 413 0.00 -26.54 -16.13
C ARG A 413 0.32 -25.49 -15.06
N ASP A 414 0.84 -24.35 -15.47
CA ASP A 414 1.13 -23.22 -14.57
C ASP A 414 -0.16 -22.63 -14.00
N ARG A 415 -1.22 -22.53 -14.81
CA ARG A 415 -2.57 -22.14 -14.32
C ARG A 415 -3.09 -23.10 -13.25
N LEU A 416 -2.94 -24.41 -13.45
CA LEU A 416 -3.35 -25.42 -12.46
C LEU A 416 -2.52 -25.36 -11.17
N LYS A 417 -1.25 -24.96 -11.25
CA LYS A 417 -0.38 -24.70 -10.09
C LYS A 417 -0.68 -23.37 -9.38
N GLY A 418 -1.65 -22.59 -9.87
CA GLY A 418 -2.00 -21.28 -9.31
C GLY A 418 -0.91 -20.24 -9.48
N LEU A 419 -0.07 -20.35 -10.52
CA LEU A 419 0.94 -19.34 -10.82
C LEU A 419 0.29 -18.14 -11.51
N SER A 420 0.82 -16.95 -11.24
CA SER A 420 0.55 -15.78 -12.08
C SER A 420 1.34 -15.84 -13.40
N GLU A 421 1.01 -14.99 -14.37
CA GLU A 421 1.79 -14.88 -15.61
C GLU A 421 3.27 -14.53 -15.32
N HIS A 422 3.52 -13.56 -14.44
CA HIS A 422 4.88 -13.26 -13.99
C HIS A 422 5.56 -14.48 -13.36
N GLU A 423 4.90 -15.19 -12.44
CA GLU A 423 5.51 -16.37 -11.80
C GLU A 423 5.80 -17.49 -12.81
N SER A 424 4.94 -17.68 -13.81
CA SER A 424 5.16 -18.63 -14.91
C SER A 424 6.43 -18.32 -15.70
N ILE A 425 6.63 -17.04 -16.06
CA ILE A 425 7.81 -16.59 -16.80
C ILE A 425 9.06 -16.65 -15.90
N CYS A 426 8.99 -16.07 -14.71
CA CYS A 426 10.11 -16.00 -13.77
C CYS A 426 10.55 -17.40 -13.32
N GLY A 427 9.60 -18.30 -13.05
CA GLY A 427 9.85 -19.69 -12.68
C GLY A 427 10.41 -20.56 -13.81
N SER A 428 10.33 -20.11 -15.06
CA SER A 428 10.93 -20.80 -16.21
C SER A 428 12.44 -20.55 -16.33
N ARG A 429 13.01 -19.63 -15.54
CA ARG A 429 14.46 -19.49 -15.39
C ARG A 429 15.04 -20.77 -14.79
N THR A 430 16.26 -21.11 -15.20
CA THR A 430 16.95 -22.31 -14.71
C THR A 430 18.00 -21.96 -13.65
N ALA A 431 18.11 -22.81 -12.63
CA ALA A 431 19.20 -22.82 -11.66
C ALA A 431 19.83 -24.23 -11.59
N PRO A 432 21.13 -24.35 -11.28
CA PRO A 432 21.74 -25.66 -11.07
C PRO A 432 21.16 -26.33 -9.82
N CYS A 433 20.84 -27.61 -9.92
CA CYS A 433 20.40 -28.41 -8.77
C CYS A 433 21.58 -28.74 -7.86
N ASP A 434 21.47 -28.45 -6.56
CA ASP A 434 22.55 -28.66 -5.59
C ASP A 434 23.00 -30.13 -5.47
N SER A 435 22.11 -31.08 -5.74
CA SER A 435 22.40 -32.52 -5.63
C SER A 435 23.09 -33.10 -6.86
N CYS A 436 22.90 -32.53 -8.05
CA CYS A 436 23.40 -33.14 -9.30
C CYS A 436 23.97 -32.17 -10.34
N GLY A 437 23.96 -30.87 -10.07
CA GLY A 437 24.48 -29.81 -10.94
C GLY A 437 23.67 -29.57 -12.22
N ARG A 438 22.59 -30.32 -12.48
CA ARG A 438 21.77 -30.12 -13.69
C ARG A 438 21.02 -28.79 -13.60
N ALA A 439 20.99 -28.05 -14.70
CA ALA A 439 20.16 -26.86 -14.83
C ALA A 439 18.68 -27.28 -14.90
N VAL A 440 17.88 -26.85 -13.92
CA VAL A 440 16.45 -27.17 -13.79
C VAL A 440 15.68 -25.87 -13.64
N MET A 441 14.50 -25.77 -14.27
CA MET A 441 13.63 -24.62 -14.11
C MET A 441 13.20 -24.49 -12.65
N LEU A 442 13.22 -23.27 -12.11
CA LEU A 442 12.85 -22.99 -10.72
C LEU A 442 11.46 -23.56 -10.38
N LYS A 443 10.48 -23.42 -11.27
CA LYS A 443 9.10 -23.93 -11.10
C LYS A 443 8.95 -25.46 -11.14
N GLU A 444 10.01 -26.17 -11.53
CA GLU A 444 10.06 -27.63 -11.57
C GLU A 444 11.11 -28.21 -10.60
N MET A 445 11.81 -27.37 -9.81
CA MET A 445 12.89 -27.82 -8.92
C MET A 445 12.37 -28.81 -7.87
N ASP A 446 11.23 -28.55 -7.26
CA ASP A 446 10.62 -29.45 -6.26
C ASP A 446 10.31 -30.82 -6.86
N ILE A 447 9.77 -30.84 -8.08
CA ILE A 447 9.44 -32.07 -8.80
C ILE A 447 10.72 -32.81 -9.20
N HIS A 448 11.77 -32.09 -9.61
CA HIS A 448 13.07 -32.68 -9.90
C HIS A 448 13.69 -33.34 -8.66
N ILE A 449 13.65 -32.67 -7.51
CA ILE A 449 14.14 -33.21 -6.23
C ILE A 449 13.38 -34.50 -5.89
N ILE A 450 12.05 -34.47 -5.97
CA ILE A 450 11.19 -35.63 -5.71
C ILE A 450 11.47 -36.79 -6.68
N ALA A 451 11.51 -36.51 -7.98
CA ALA A 451 11.60 -37.57 -8.99
C ALA A 451 13.00 -38.15 -9.16
N VAL A 452 14.06 -37.37 -8.90
CA VAL A 452 15.45 -37.75 -9.20
C VAL A 452 16.23 -38.08 -7.94
N HIS A 453 15.95 -37.40 -6.81
CA HIS A 453 16.78 -37.49 -5.59
C HIS A 453 16.05 -38.11 -4.39
N GLN A 454 14.73 -38.24 -4.43
CA GLN A 454 13.98 -38.90 -3.37
C GLN A 454 14.19 -40.43 -3.49
N LYS A 455 15.08 -40.96 -2.65
CA LYS A 455 15.23 -42.41 -2.47
C LYS A 455 13.97 -42.98 -1.84
N SER A 456 13.40 -44.01 -2.46
CA SER A 456 12.40 -44.91 -1.87
C SER A 456 12.94 -45.58 -0.60
#